data_AF-A0A428J6U6-F1
#
_entry.id   AF-A0A428J6U6-F1
#
_cell.length_a   1.000
_cell.length_b   1.000
_cell.length_c   1.000
_cell.angle_alpha   90.00
_cell.angle_beta   90.00
_cell.angle_gamma   90.00
#
_symmetry.space_group_name_H-M   'P 1'
#
loop_
_entity.id
_entity.type
_entity.pdbx_description
1 polymer ?
#
loop_
_entity_poly.entity_id
_entity_poly.type
_entity_poly.pdbx_seq_one_letter_code
_entity_poly.pdbx_strand_id
1 'polypeptide(L)'
;MRRKGILFIAVLVFSSIFMAGCSQENNDNIQTIRTFLENEFTGPNEKLSNILDKGIMSPELDAYREEAYGDLVANLENMVNQNNILVFLLVAHMNGYQLQQKNIDIQEIEDTQNNVFDYEVEVEYSKDGKTNTATVTGVINLDEQGKISAVRKNMDGFGLLDELK
;
A
#
# COMPACT_ATOMS: atom_id res chain seq x y z
N MET A 1 -5.53 -50.30 -56.08
CA MET A 1 -4.86 -50.82 -54.86
C MET A 1 -3.48 -50.17 -54.77
N ARG A 2 -2.96 -49.56 -53.71
CA ARG A 2 -3.35 -49.25 -52.32
C ARG A 2 -2.47 -48.04 -51.89
N ARG A 3 -3.03 -47.16 -51.04
CA ARG A 3 -2.39 -45.97 -50.41
C ARG A 3 -1.26 -46.35 -49.42
N LYS A 4 -0.39 -45.35 -49.11
CA LYS A 4 0.24 -44.98 -47.80
C LYS A 4 1.72 -44.58 -48.02
N GLY A 5 2.33 -43.59 -47.35
CA GLY A 5 1.95 -42.67 -46.27
C GLY A 5 2.97 -41.51 -46.23
N ILE A 6 2.49 -40.28 -46.01
CA ILE A 6 2.68 -39.43 -44.82
C ILE A 6 4.08 -38.79 -44.70
N LEU A 7 4.11 -37.48 -44.96
CA LEU A 7 5.13 -36.48 -44.63
C LEU A 7 5.46 -36.53 -43.12
N PHE A 8 6.75 -36.58 -42.76
CA PHE A 8 7.19 -36.25 -41.40
C PHE A 8 7.80 -34.85 -41.38
N ILE A 9 7.00 -33.88 -40.94
CA ILE A 9 7.45 -32.55 -40.53
C ILE A 9 7.95 -32.70 -39.10
N ALA A 10 9.26 -32.52 -38.90
CA ALA A 10 9.83 -32.41 -37.56
C ALA A 10 9.50 -31.01 -37.01
N VAL A 11 8.48 -30.94 -36.14
CA VAL A 11 8.15 -29.72 -35.37
C VAL A 11 9.16 -29.62 -34.23
N LEU A 12 10.12 -28.69 -34.36
CA LEU A 12 10.97 -28.25 -33.26
C LEU A 12 10.11 -27.44 -32.29
N VAL A 13 9.75 -28.04 -31.16
CA VAL A 13 9.05 -27.37 -30.07
C VAL A 13 10.01 -26.38 -29.42
N PHE A 14 9.79 -25.09 -29.71
CA PHE A 14 10.37 -23.97 -28.97
C PHE A 14 9.79 -24.00 -27.54
N SER A 15 10.54 -24.57 -26.60
CA SER A 15 10.25 -24.40 -25.18
C SER A 15 11.05 -23.19 -24.68
N SER A 16 10.55 -22.00 -24.96
CA SER A 16 11.01 -20.77 -24.31
C SER A 16 10.35 -20.71 -22.95
N ILE A 17 11.12 -21.00 -21.91
CA ILE A 17 10.72 -20.84 -20.52
C ILE A 17 10.41 -19.34 -20.30
N PHE A 18 9.15 -19.03 -20.01
CA PHE A 18 8.72 -17.68 -19.65
C PHE A 18 9.32 -17.31 -18.28
N MET A 19 10.36 -16.48 -18.27
CA MET A 19 10.93 -15.86 -17.05
C MET A 19 10.35 -14.46 -16.78
N ALA A 20 9.21 -14.08 -17.38
CA ALA A 20 8.63 -12.74 -17.27
C ALA A 20 7.65 -12.56 -16.10
N GLY A 21 7.39 -13.61 -15.30
CA GLY A 21 6.40 -13.57 -14.22
C GLY A 21 6.84 -12.76 -12.99
N CYS A 22 8.03 -13.06 -12.45
CA CYS A 22 8.47 -12.48 -11.18
C CYS A 22 8.71 -10.95 -11.25
N SER A 23 9.22 -10.44 -12.38
CA SER A 23 9.43 -9.00 -12.54
C SER A 23 8.12 -8.21 -12.66
N GLN A 24 7.07 -8.82 -13.23
CA GLN A 24 5.77 -8.18 -13.36
C GLN A 24 5.02 -8.20 -12.02
N GLU A 25 5.03 -9.34 -11.33
CA GLU A 25 4.42 -9.50 -10.01
C GLU A 25 5.00 -8.52 -8.98
N ASN A 26 6.32 -8.33 -8.98
CA ASN A 26 6.96 -7.37 -8.07
C ASN A 26 6.53 -5.93 -8.37
N ASN A 27 6.40 -5.55 -9.64
CA ASN A 27 5.92 -4.21 -10.01
C ASN A 27 4.47 -3.97 -9.55
N ASP A 28 3.60 -4.95 -9.72
CA ASP A 28 2.21 -4.86 -9.29
C ASP A 28 2.11 -4.79 -7.75
N ASN A 29 2.92 -5.57 -7.03
CA ASN A 29 3.01 -5.53 -5.56
C ASN A 29 3.49 -4.17 -5.04
N ILE A 30 4.57 -3.62 -5.61
CA ILE A 30 5.09 -2.29 -5.28
C ILE A 30 4.02 -1.22 -5.53
N GLN A 31 3.25 -1.34 -6.61
CA GLN A 31 2.19 -0.39 -6.91
C GLN A 31 1.05 -0.44 -5.88
N THR A 32 0.61 -1.64 -5.48
CA THR A 32 -0.38 -1.80 -4.40
C THR A 32 0.08 -1.14 -3.11
N ILE A 33 1.34 -1.37 -2.72
CA ILE A 33 1.95 -0.77 -1.53
C ILE A 33 2.01 0.75 -1.65
N ARG A 34 2.47 1.26 -2.81
CA ARG A 34 2.57 2.69 -3.06
C ARG A 34 1.23 3.39 -2.93
N THR A 35 0.18 2.85 -3.56
CA THR A 35 -1.17 3.42 -3.46
C THR A 35 -1.69 3.39 -2.02
N PHE A 36 -1.44 2.32 -1.27
CA PHE A 36 -1.79 2.25 0.15
C PHE A 36 -1.09 3.35 0.97
N LEU A 37 0.22 3.53 0.79
CA LEU A 37 1.01 4.54 1.50
C LEU A 37 0.61 5.97 1.11
N GLU A 38 0.30 6.22 -0.16
CA GLU A 38 -0.25 7.50 -0.61
C GLU A 38 -1.58 7.82 0.09
N ASN A 39 -2.46 6.82 0.25
CA ASN A 39 -3.72 6.98 0.96
C ASN A 39 -3.52 7.24 2.47
N GLU A 40 -2.50 6.64 3.10
CA GLU A 40 -2.19 6.85 4.52
C GLU A 40 -1.54 8.20 4.83
N PHE A 41 -0.78 8.77 3.88
CA PHE A 41 0.10 9.93 4.11
C PHE A 41 -0.23 11.17 3.27
N THR A 42 -1.43 11.22 2.69
CA THR A 42 -1.94 12.40 1.97
C THR A 42 -3.28 12.88 2.53
N GLY A 43 -3.37 14.15 2.90
CA GLY A 43 -4.59 14.77 3.42
C GLY A 43 -4.51 15.10 4.91
N PRO A 44 -5.64 15.20 5.64
CA PRO A 44 -6.99 14.87 5.21
C PRO A 44 -7.53 15.89 4.19
N ASN A 45 -8.00 15.41 3.04
CA ASN A 45 -8.70 16.28 2.10
C ASN A 45 -10.08 16.72 2.65
N GLU A 46 -10.80 17.59 1.92
CA GLU A 46 -12.10 18.10 2.35
C GLU A 46 -13.13 16.98 2.58
N LYS A 47 -13.16 15.95 1.70
CA LYS A 47 -14.07 14.80 1.85
C LYS A 47 -13.81 14.07 3.16
N LEU A 48 -12.55 13.69 3.43
CA LEU A 48 -12.18 12.98 4.64
C LEU A 48 -12.39 13.86 5.88
N SER A 49 -12.05 15.15 5.84
CA SER A 49 -12.28 16.08 6.96
C SER A 49 -13.76 16.16 7.34
N ASN A 50 -14.65 16.35 6.36
CA ASN A 50 -16.10 16.38 6.59
C ASN A 50 -16.65 15.05 7.14
N ILE A 51 -16.02 13.92 6.81
CA ILE A 51 -16.37 12.60 7.36
C ILE A 51 -15.89 12.49 8.81
N LEU A 52 -14.65 12.91 9.10
CA LEU A 52 -14.08 12.89 10.44
C LEU A 52 -14.81 13.82 11.41
N ASP A 53 -15.33 14.95 10.94
CA ASP A 53 -16.19 15.87 11.73
C ASP A 53 -17.49 15.21 12.22
N LYS A 54 -17.97 14.17 11.53
CA LYS A 54 -19.14 13.37 11.96
C LYS A 54 -18.78 12.31 13.00
N GLY A 55 -17.49 12.04 13.20
CA GLY A 55 -16.94 11.10 14.16
C GLY A 55 -16.38 9.81 13.56
N ILE A 56 -15.47 9.18 14.30
CA ILE A 56 -14.69 7.99 13.89
C ILE A 56 -15.50 6.69 13.77
N MET A 57 -16.77 6.72 14.16
CA MET A 57 -17.71 5.59 14.07
C MET A 57 -18.81 5.85 13.04
N SER A 58 -18.64 6.85 12.17
CA SER A 58 -19.64 7.17 11.15
C SER A 58 -19.64 6.12 10.03
N PRO A 59 -20.81 5.74 9.49
CA PRO A 59 -20.88 4.82 8.36
C PRO A 59 -20.20 5.40 7.10
N GLU A 60 -20.12 6.73 6.99
CA GLU A 60 -19.36 7.37 5.93
C GLU A 60 -17.85 7.12 6.02
N LEU A 61 -17.29 6.96 7.23
CA LEU A 61 -15.89 6.58 7.38
C LEU A 61 -15.64 5.14 6.96
N ASP A 62 -16.58 4.24 7.24
CA ASP A 62 -16.50 2.86 6.77
C ASP A 62 -16.57 2.79 5.24
N ALA A 63 -17.47 3.54 4.61
CA ALA A 63 -17.54 3.65 3.15
C ALA A 63 -16.25 4.24 2.55
N TYR A 64 -15.66 5.25 3.19
CA TYR A 64 -14.38 5.82 2.77
C TYR A 64 -13.25 4.79 2.85
N ARG A 65 -13.19 4.02 3.93
CA ARG A 65 -12.18 2.96 4.11
C ARG A 65 -12.31 1.88 3.04
N GLU A 66 -13.53 1.46 2.73
CA GLU A 66 -13.77 0.48 1.66
C GLU A 66 -13.30 1.03 0.30
N GLU A 67 -13.68 2.27 -0.02
CA GLU A 67 -13.26 2.94 -1.27
C GLU A 67 -11.74 3.11 -1.38
N ALA A 68 -11.07 3.47 -0.30
CA ALA A 68 -9.63 3.76 -0.29
C ALA A 68 -8.75 2.50 -0.18
N TYR A 69 -9.23 1.44 0.47
CA TYR A 69 -8.38 0.30 0.86
C TYR A 69 -8.93 -1.08 0.47
N GLY A 70 -10.22 -1.24 0.19
CA GLY A 70 -10.86 -2.57 0.03
C GLY A 70 -10.21 -3.44 -1.04
N ASP A 71 -9.82 -2.83 -2.16
CA ASP A 71 -9.12 -3.55 -3.23
C ASP A 71 -7.63 -3.82 -2.92
N LEU A 72 -7.02 -3.02 -2.04
CA LEU A 72 -5.59 -3.08 -1.72
C LEU A 72 -5.27 -4.07 -0.59
N VAL A 73 -6.21 -4.33 0.31
CA VAL A 73 -5.97 -5.09 1.55
C VAL A 73 -6.72 -6.41 1.56
N ALA A 74 -6.13 -7.43 2.18
CA ALA A 74 -6.73 -8.76 2.28
C ALA A 74 -7.90 -8.80 3.27
N ASN A 75 -7.83 -7.98 4.33
CA ASN A 75 -8.85 -7.88 5.36
C ASN A 75 -8.91 -6.45 5.92
N LEU A 76 -9.91 -5.68 5.52
CA LEU A 76 -10.06 -4.28 5.93
C LEU A 76 -10.34 -4.13 7.42
N GLU A 77 -11.16 -5.02 8.01
CA GLU A 77 -11.45 -5.00 9.44
C GLU A 77 -10.17 -5.15 10.27
N ASN A 78 -9.28 -6.05 9.84
CA ASN A 78 -7.98 -6.24 10.48
C ASN A 78 -7.11 -4.98 10.37
N MET A 79 -7.09 -4.34 9.20
CA MET A 79 -6.34 -3.10 8.98
C MET A 79 -6.80 -1.97 9.90
N VAL A 80 -8.12 -1.86 10.13
CA VAL A 80 -8.69 -0.90 11.08
C VAL A 80 -8.30 -1.25 12.52
N ASN A 81 -8.53 -2.50 12.94
CA ASN A 81 -8.46 -2.89 14.35
C ASN A 81 -7.04 -3.16 14.86
N GLN A 82 -6.12 -3.61 14.00
CA GLN A 82 -4.76 -4.01 14.39
C GLN A 82 -3.68 -3.09 13.83
N ASN A 83 -3.84 -2.63 12.59
CA ASN A 83 -2.81 -1.80 11.93
C ASN A 83 -3.06 -0.29 12.07
N ASN A 84 -4.24 0.09 12.58
CA ASN A 84 -4.67 1.47 12.80
C ASN A 84 -4.51 2.33 11.53
N ILE A 85 -5.06 1.87 10.41
CA ILE A 85 -5.11 2.69 9.18
C ILE A 85 -5.82 4.02 9.45
N LEU A 86 -5.42 5.06 8.73
CA LEU A 86 -5.86 6.45 8.88
C LEU A 86 -5.46 7.16 10.18
N VAL A 87 -4.68 6.53 11.08
CA VAL A 87 -4.34 7.17 12.37
C VAL A 87 -3.62 8.51 12.20
N PHE A 88 -2.72 8.63 11.22
CA PHE A 88 -2.01 9.88 10.96
C PHE A 88 -2.95 10.97 10.45
N LEU A 89 -3.85 10.63 9.52
CA LEU A 89 -4.83 11.58 8.99
C LEU A 89 -5.85 12.01 10.04
N LEU A 90 -6.23 11.12 10.95
CA LEU A 90 -7.09 11.44 12.10
C LEU A 90 -6.40 12.45 13.03
N VAL A 91 -5.16 12.19 13.43
CA VAL A 91 -4.42 13.10 14.32
C VAL A 91 -4.12 14.43 13.62
N ALA A 92 -3.77 14.39 12.34
CA ALA A 92 -3.59 15.60 11.53
C ALA A 92 -4.88 16.43 11.48
N HIS A 93 -6.02 15.81 11.21
CA HIS A 93 -7.33 16.48 11.23
C HIS A 93 -7.61 17.15 12.58
N MET A 94 -7.47 16.39 13.67
CA MET A 94 -7.74 16.87 15.03
C MET A 94 -6.88 18.09 15.41
N ASN A 95 -5.66 18.16 14.89
CA ASN A 95 -4.71 19.22 15.23
C ASN A 95 -4.55 20.27 14.12
N GLY A 96 -5.36 20.22 13.06
CA GLY A 96 -5.37 21.22 11.97
C GLY A 96 -4.16 21.14 11.03
N TYR A 97 -3.55 19.97 10.90
CA TYR A 97 -2.45 19.71 9.96
C TYR A 97 -2.96 19.15 8.63
N GLN A 98 -2.18 19.36 7.59
CA GLN A 98 -2.28 18.68 6.29
C GLN A 98 -0.98 17.93 6.01
N LEU A 99 -1.11 16.68 5.56
CA LEU A 99 -0.03 15.77 5.20
C LEU A 99 0.09 15.66 3.69
N GLN A 100 1.33 15.54 3.22
CA GLN A 100 1.66 15.27 1.83
C GLN A 100 2.92 14.40 1.79
N GLN A 101 2.79 13.17 1.31
CA GLN A 101 3.91 12.35 0.90
C GLN A 101 4.75 13.06 -0.18
N LYS A 102 6.07 13.10 0.04
CA LYS A 102 7.06 13.69 -0.90
C LYS A 102 7.84 12.62 -1.62
N ASN A 103 8.24 11.59 -0.89
CA ASN A 103 8.95 10.45 -1.43
C ASN A 103 8.44 9.17 -0.79
N ILE A 104 8.41 8.09 -1.58
CA ILE A 104 8.07 6.74 -1.12
C ILE A 104 9.10 5.79 -1.73
N ASP A 105 9.96 5.25 -0.87
CA ASP A 105 10.87 4.16 -1.19
C ASP A 105 10.29 2.83 -0.67
N ILE A 106 10.36 1.80 -1.52
CA ILE A 106 9.81 0.47 -1.24
C ILE A 106 10.83 -0.54 -1.73
N GLN A 107 11.28 -1.41 -0.83
CA GLN A 107 12.30 -2.41 -1.11
C GLN A 107 11.79 -3.78 -0.68
N GLU A 108 11.83 -4.74 -1.60
CA GLU A 108 11.53 -6.13 -1.26
C GLU A 108 12.63 -6.69 -0.34
N ILE A 109 12.20 -7.40 0.70
CA ILE A 109 13.11 -8.11 1.59
C ILE A 109 13.30 -9.52 1.04
N GLU A 110 14.46 -9.73 0.39
CA GLU A 110 14.85 -11.03 -0.16
C GLU A 110 14.89 -12.14 0.91
N ASP A 111 14.78 -13.39 0.46
CA ASP A 111 14.88 -14.60 1.30
C ASP A 111 13.84 -14.70 2.44
N THR A 112 12.75 -13.92 2.38
CA THR A 112 11.63 -14.04 3.30
C THR A 112 10.55 -14.97 2.74
N GLN A 113 9.93 -15.76 3.62
CA GLN A 113 8.64 -16.36 3.29
C GLN A 113 7.59 -15.26 3.47
N ASN A 114 6.79 -14.97 2.43
CA ASN A 114 5.59 -14.08 2.42
C ASN A 114 5.76 -12.63 1.94
N ASN A 115 6.26 -12.39 0.71
CA ASN A 115 6.19 -11.10 -0.03
C ASN A 115 6.28 -9.88 0.90
N VAL A 116 7.47 -9.72 1.52
CA VAL A 116 7.71 -8.73 2.57
C VAL A 116 8.48 -7.55 2.00
N PHE A 117 8.06 -6.34 2.34
CA PHE A 117 8.66 -5.11 1.83
C PHE A 117 8.96 -4.16 2.98
N ASP A 118 10.17 -3.61 3.00
CA ASP A 118 10.50 -2.40 3.75
C ASP A 118 9.96 -1.18 2.99
N TYR A 119 9.46 -0.20 3.73
CA TYR A 119 9.11 1.09 3.17
C TYR A 119 9.68 2.25 3.99
N GLU A 120 9.95 3.34 3.29
CA GLU A 120 10.26 4.64 3.85
C GLU A 120 9.43 5.71 3.13
N VAL A 121 8.68 6.49 3.90
CA VAL A 121 7.90 7.63 3.39
C VAL A 121 8.40 8.91 4.03
N GLU A 122 8.84 9.86 3.20
CA GLU A 122 9.01 11.24 3.64
C GLU A 122 7.66 11.96 3.56
N VAL A 123 7.18 12.42 4.71
CA VAL A 123 5.88 13.08 4.85
C VAL A 123 6.11 14.53 5.23
N GLU A 124 5.66 15.43 4.38
CA GLU A 124 5.50 16.84 4.72
C GLU A 124 4.24 17.02 5.56
N TYR A 125 4.35 17.73 6.67
CA TYR A 125 3.21 18.15 7.48
C TYR A 125 3.18 19.67 7.58
N SER A 126 2.00 20.25 7.38
CA SER A 126 1.83 21.71 7.30
C SER A 126 0.65 22.19 8.11
N LYS A 127 0.81 23.36 8.75
CA LYS A 127 -0.20 24.05 9.55
C LYS A 127 0.13 25.55 9.61
N ASP A 128 -0.89 26.39 9.46
CA ASP A 128 -0.77 27.86 9.53
C ASP A 128 0.34 28.44 8.63
N GLY A 129 0.51 27.85 7.43
CA GLY A 129 1.54 28.26 6.46
C GLY A 129 2.98 27.88 6.83
N LYS A 130 3.17 27.11 7.91
CA LYS A 130 4.46 26.50 8.26
C LYS A 130 4.47 25.04 7.82
N THR A 131 5.64 24.58 7.44
CA THR A 131 5.84 23.26 6.84
C THR A 131 7.13 22.67 7.38
N ASN A 132 7.07 21.39 7.74
CA ASN A 132 8.19 20.56 8.15
C ASN A 132 8.05 19.17 7.52
N THR A 133 9.07 18.33 7.64
CA THR A 133 9.03 16.94 7.17
C THR A 133 9.38 15.96 8.29
N ALA A 134 8.82 14.76 8.20
CA ALA A 134 9.18 13.62 9.04
C ALA A 134 9.24 12.35 8.18
N THR A 135 10.08 11.41 8.57
CA THR A 135 10.22 10.12 7.88
C THR A 135 9.46 9.05 8.64
N VAL A 136 8.63 8.27 7.95
CA VAL A 136 7.92 7.12 8.49
C VAL A 136 8.45 5.85 7.83
N THR A 137 8.95 4.93 8.63
CA THR A 137 9.44 3.63 8.16
C THR A 137 8.60 2.48 8.69
N GLY A 138 8.61 1.36 7.99
CA GLY A 138 7.95 0.15 8.44
C GLY A 138 8.09 -1.01 7.47
N VAL A 139 7.34 -2.06 7.77
CA VAL A 139 7.29 -3.30 6.99
C VAL A 139 5.86 -3.59 6.56
N ILE A 140 5.67 -3.97 5.31
CA ILE A 140 4.40 -4.41 4.75
C ILE A 140 4.51 -5.86 4.26
N ASN A 141 3.47 -6.64 4.51
CA ASN A 141 3.35 -8.02 4.04
C ASN A 141 2.20 -8.14 3.06
N LEU A 142 2.43 -8.81 1.95
CA LEU A 142 1.40 -9.16 0.97
C LEU A 142 1.05 -10.65 1.08
N ASP A 143 -0.20 -10.99 0.78
CA ASP A 143 -0.61 -12.38 0.55
C ASP A 143 -0.25 -12.85 -0.87
N GLU A 144 -0.59 -14.10 -1.19
CA GLU A 144 -0.34 -14.70 -2.52
C GLU A 144 -1.10 -14.01 -3.67
N GLN A 145 -2.05 -13.12 -3.37
CA GLN A 145 -2.84 -12.37 -4.35
C GLN A 145 -2.31 -10.94 -4.52
N GLY A 146 -1.21 -10.59 -3.84
CA GLY A 146 -0.64 -9.24 -3.86
C GLY A 146 -1.41 -8.25 -2.98
N LYS A 147 -2.32 -8.71 -2.12
CA LYS A 147 -3.07 -7.83 -1.21
C LYS A 147 -2.34 -7.69 0.12
N ILE A 148 -2.39 -6.48 0.69
CA ILE A 148 -1.73 -6.18 1.96
C ILE A 148 -2.43 -6.94 3.09
N SER A 149 -1.67 -7.77 3.80
CA SER A 149 -2.14 -8.61 4.91
C SER A 149 -1.74 -8.06 6.28
N ALA A 150 -0.62 -7.33 6.36
CA ALA A 150 -0.18 -6.64 7.57
C ALA A 150 0.67 -5.40 7.27
N VAL A 151 0.58 -4.40 8.14
CA VAL A 151 1.41 -3.20 8.14
C VAL A 151 1.99 -2.98 9.54
N ARG A 152 3.32 -2.96 9.64
CA ARG A 152 4.04 -2.75 10.91
C ARG A 152 4.88 -1.49 10.81
N LYS A 153 4.43 -0.44 11.48
CA LYS A 153 5.15 0.83 11.58
C LYS A 153 6.29 0.65 12.60
N ASN A 154 7.51 1.04 12.25
CA ASN A 154 8.64 0.97 13.19
C ASN A 154 8.41 1.95 14.35
N MET A 155 8.99 1.68 15.52
CA MET A 155 8.82 2.55 16.69
C MET A 155 9.26 4.00 16.40
N ASP A 156 10.35 4.16 15.64
CA ASP A 156 10.81 5.47 15.17
C ASP A 156 9.86 6.10 14.14
N GLY A 157 9.08 5.28 13.42
CA GLY A 157 8.04 5.71 12.47
C GLY A 157 6.79 6.30 13.13
N PHE A 158 6.64 6.20 14.45
CA PHE A 158 5.65 7.01 15.19
C PHE A 158 6.10 8.45 15.43
N GLY A 159 7.33 8.82 15.05
CA GLY A 159 7.83 10.20 15.17
C GLY A 159 6.88 11.23 14.54
N LEU A 160 6.25 10.91 13.41
CA LEU A 160 5.24 11.78 12.81
C LEU A 160 4.04 12.03 13.75
N LEU A 161 3.60 11.06 14.55
CA LEU A 161 2.51 11.30 15.52
C LEU A 161 2.94 12.25 16.64
N ASP A 162 4.23 12.30 16.98
CA ASP A 162 4.74 13.25 17.98
C ASP A 162 4.80 14.67 17.43
N GLU A 163 5.13 14.82 16.14
CA GLU A 163 5.14 16.10 15.42
C GLU A 163 3.75 16.70 15.21
N LEU A 164 2.70 15.86 15.16
CA LEU A 164 1.32 16.29 14.93
C LEU A 164 0.56 16.67 16.21
N LYS A 165 1.23 16.76 17.37
CA LYS A 165 0.64 17.15 18.65
C LYS A 165 0.54 18.66 18.87
#